data_AF-A0A1V5SFW9-F1
#
_entry.id   AF-A0A1V5SFW9-F1
#
_cell.length_a   1.000
_cell.length_b   1.000
_cell.length_c   1.000
_cell.angle_alpha   90.00
_cell.angle_beta   90.00
_cell.angle_gamma   90.00
#
_symmetry.space_group_name_H-M   'P 1'
#
loop_
_entity.id
_entity.type
_entity.pdbx_description
1 polymer ?
#
loop_
_entity_poly.entity_id
_entity_poly.type
_entity_poly.pdbx_seq_one_letter_code
_entity_poly.pdbx_strand_id
1 'polypeptide(L)'
;MAHTKAKGTTKLGRDSQSKRLGVKIYGGSPIRCGQIIIRQRGTKYLPGDGVKRGNDDTLYAVRDGVVKFIRTRYTNFTGNKQMKQRVSVIASTEGPKNISPAKSSAKEDKAKDELLEKQEKRAQKRQTKSDEAQKRKTKSEIIEQEAPIKMITRNKEAKKAPKPYKKD
;
A
#
# COMPACT_ATOMS: atom_id res chain seq x y z
N MET A 1 0.64 40.03 68.08
CA MET A 1 -0.02 39.79 66.77
C MET A 1 0.43 38.44 66.25
N ALA A 2 -0.51 37.65 65.72
CA ALA A 2 -0.35 36.23 65.42
C ALA A 2 0.75 35.95 64.39
N HIS A 3 1.63 35.00 64.74
CA HIS A 3 2.58 34.38 63.85
C HIS A 3 1.82 33.38 62.96
N THR A 4 1.23 33.83 61.84
CA THR A 4 0.70 32.89 60.84
C THR A 4 1.79 32.49 59.86
N LYS A 5 2.35 31.31 60.17
CA LYS A 5 3.09 30.43 59.27
C LYS A 5 2.25 30.13 58.03
N ALA A 6 2.76 30.51 56.86
CA ALA A 6 2.62 29.85 55.56
C ALA A 6 2.66 30.90 54.44
N LYS A 7 3.85 31.41 54.14
CA LYS A 7 4.14 31.98 52.82
C LYS A 7 4.28 30.79 51.87
N GLY A 8 3.16 30.12 51.58
CA GLY A 8 3.11 29.05 50.61
C GLY A 8 3.58 29.61 49.28
N THR A 9 4.71 29.12 48.76
CA THR A 9 5.15 29.49 47.43
C THR A 9 4.14 28.88 46.45
N THR A 10 3.22 29.70 45.93
CA THR A 10 2.32 29.24 44.87
C THR A 10 3.19 28.91 43.67
N LYS A 11 3.45 27.62 43.43
CA LYS A 11 4.25 27.15 42.30
C LYS A 11 3.47 27.44 41.00
N LEU A 12 3.87 28.52 40.33
CA LEU A 12 3.41 28.84 38.97
C LEU A 12 4.21 27.98 37.99
N GLY A 13 3.66 26.82 37.63
CA GLY A 13 4.28 25.84 36.73
C GLY A 13 3.29 25.24 35.72
N ARG A 14 2.25 26.00 35.35
CA ARG A 14 1.28 25.57 34.33
C ARG A 14 1.73 26.08 32.97
N ASP A 15 2.10 25.16 32.09
CA ASP A 15 2.33 25.44 30.68
C ASP A 15 1.38 24.62 29.81
N SER A 16 1.12 25.12 28.61
CA SER A 16 0.27 24.50 27.61
C SER A 16 1.10 23.66 26.64
N GLN A 17 0.53 22.54 26.18
CA GLN A 17 1.16 21.73 25.15
C GLN A 17 1.29 22.50 23.83
N SER A 18 2.42 22.31 23.13
CA SER A 18 2.70 23.00 21.87
C SER A 18 1.62 22.69 20.82
N LYS A 19 1.12 23.74 20.16
CA LYS A 19 0.01 23.63 19.19
C LYS A 19 0.46 23.30 17.76
N ARG A 20 1.75 23.03 17.55
CA ARG A 20 2.36 22.64 16.27
C ARG A 20 1.98 23.58 15.11
N LEU A 21 1.90 24.88 15.40
CA LEU A 21 1.65 25.94 14.40
C LEU A 21 2.85 26.08 13.46
N GLY A 22 2.71 26.89 12.42
CA GLY A 22 3.77 27.22 11.46
C GLY A 22 3.47 26.77 10.04
N VAL A 23 4.45 27.01 9.17
CA VAL A 23 4.44 26.63 7.76
C VAL A 23 4.59 25.12 7.65
N LYS A 24 3.79 24.51 6.77
CA LYS A 24 3.81 23.06 6.49
C LYS A 24 4.39 22.78 5.11
N ILE A 25 4.10 23.65 4.15
CA ILE A 25 4.61 23.56 2.77
C ILE A 25 5.31 24.88 2.43
N TYR A 26 6.57 24.78 2.03
CA TYR A 26 7.42 25.93 1.70
C TYR A 26 7.22 26.38 0.25
N GLY A 27 7.74 27.57 -0.08
CA GLY A 27 7.70 28.11 -1.43
C GLY A 27 8.43 27.21 -2.42
N GLY A 28 7.91 27.09 -3.64
CA GLY A 28 8.46 26.23 -4.68
C GLY A 28 8.08 24.75 -4.57
N SER A 29 7.39 24.35 -3.50
CA SER A 29 6.93 22.97 -3.35
C SER A 29 5.61 22.72 -4.09
N PRO A 30 5.42 21.54 -4.70
CA PRO A 30 4.14 21.14 -5.27
C PRO A 30 3.12 20.90 -4.15
N ILE A 31 1.86 21.25 -4.41
CA ILE A 31 0.75 21.10 -3.46
C ILE A 31 -0.48 20.57 -4.19
N ARG A 32 -1.27 19.77 -3.47
CA ARG A 32 -2.59 19.30 -3.93
C ARG A 32 -3.71 20.11 -3.30
N CYS A 33 -4.87 20.14 -3.96
CA CYS A 33 -6.10 20.65 -3.40
C CYS A 33 -6.38 20.05 -2.02
N GLY A 34 -6.81 20.88 -1.08
CA GLY A 34 -7.12 20.51 0.30
C GLY A 34 -5.92 20.44 1.24
N GLN A 35 -4.68 20.45 0.76
CA GLN A 35 -3.50 20.43 1.63
C GLN A 35 -3.32 21.76 2.38
N ILE A 36 -2.84 21.65 3.61
CA ILE A 36 -2.58 22.80 4.49
C ILE A 36 -1.20 23.38 4.17
N ILE A 37 -1.15 24.68 3.88
CA ILE A 37 0.11 25.41 3.65
C ILE A 37 0.65 25.95 4.98
N ILE A 38 -0.21 26.58 5.80
CA ILE A 38 0.20 27.22 7.06
C ILE A 38 -0.89 27.08 8.11
N ARG A 39 -0.51 26.66 9.32
CA ARG A 39 -1.36 26.78 10.52
C ARG A 39 -0.89 27.99 11.33
N GLN A 40 -1.71 29.01 11.47
CA GLN A 40 -1.32 30.26 12.13
C GLN A 40 -2.28 30.64 13.27
N ARG A 41 -1.94 31.71 13.98
CA ARG A 41 -2.83 32.42 14.91
C ARG A 41 -2.89 33.86 14.40
N GLY A 42 -4.09 34.34 14.10
CA GLY A 42 -4.28 35.55 13.34
C GLY A 42 -3.75 35.42 11.90
N THR A 43 -3.96 36.48 11.11
CA THR A 43 -3.50 36.58 9.72
C THR A 43 -2.11 37.20 9.64
N LYS A 44 -1.08 36.39 9.93
CA LYS A 44 0.33 36.72 9.64
C LYS A 44 0.62 36.63 8.15
N TYR A 45 0.12 35.55 7.54
CA TYR A 45 0.12 35.33 6.11
C TYR A 45 -1.27 35.60 5.55
N LEU A 46 -1.32 36.33 4.45
CA LEU A 46 -2.56 36.67 3.75
C LEU A 46 -2.86 35.61 2.67
N PRO A 47 -4.13 35.20 2.50
CA PRO A 47 -4.51 34.39 1.37
C PRO A 47 -4.35 35.19 0.07
N GLY A 48 -3.91 34.50 -0.97
CA GLY A 48 -3.86 34.95 -2.35
C GLY A 48 -4.53 33.92 -3.26
N ASP A 49 -4.19 33.94 -4.54
CA ASP A 49 -4.89 33.13 -5.54
C ASP A 49 -4.69 31.63 -5.30
N GLY A 50 -5.76 30.85 -5.43
CA GLY A 50 -5.74 29.40 -5.20
C GLY A 50 -5.57 28.98 -3.73
N VAL A 51 -5.66 29.92 -2.79
CA VAL A 51 -5.56 29.67 -1.34
C VAL A 51 -6.79 30.23 -0.63
N LYS A 52 -7.37 29.45 0.27
CA LYS A 52 -8.45 29.90 1.15
C LYS A 52 -8.03 29.86 2.62
N ARG A 53 -8.74 30.65 3.42
CA ARG A 53 -8.55 30.75 4.87
C ARG A 53 -9.67 29.99 5.58
N GLY A 54 -9.31 29.13 6.52
CA GLY A 54 -10.24 28.44 7.42
C GLY A 54 -10.65 29.31 8.61
N ASN A 55 -11.55 28.78 9.45
CA ASN A 55 -12.05 29.49 10.64
C ASN A 55 -10.94 29.80 11.67
N ASP A 56 -9.92 28.93 11.78
CA ASP A 56 -8.77 29.11 12.67
C ASP A 56 -7.59 29.86 12.01
N ASP A 57 -7.86 30.65 10.96
CA ASP A 57 -6.91 31.34 10.10
C ASP A 57 -5.91 30.43 9.33
N THR A 58 -6.09 29.11 9.36
CA THR A 58 -5.28 28.17 8.57
C THR A 58 -5.43 28.44 7.08
N LEU A 59 -4.31 28.44 6.35
CA LEU A 59 -4.30 28.58 4.90
C LEU A 59 -4.19 27.19 4.24
N TYR A 60 -5.09 26.91 3.31
CA TYR A 60 -5.12 25.66 2.54
C TYR A 60 -5.27 25.92 1.04
N ALA A 61 -4.76 24.99 0.23
CA ALA A 61 -4.83 25.07 -1.23
C ALA A 61 -6.22 24.66 -1.75
N VAL A 62 -6.73 25.41 -2.72
CA VAL A 62 -8.00 25.12 -3.42
C VAL A 62 -7.75 24.41 -4.76
N ARG A 63 -6.52 24.47 -5.27
CA ARG A 63 -6.11 23.84 -6.53
C ARG A 63 -4.73 23.23 -6.40
N ASP A 64 -4.43 22.32 -7.31
CA ASP A 64 -3.09 21.76 -7.48
C ASP A 64 -2.15 22.81 -8.11
N GLY A 65 -0.87 22.76 -7.74
CA GLY A 65 0.13 23.66 -8.30
C GLY A 65 1.36 23.81 -7.41
N VAL A 66 2.01 24.97 -7.48
CA VAL A 66 3.22 25.29 -6.71
C VAL A 66 2.96 26.48 -5.79
N VAL A 67 3.39 26.38 -4.53
CA VAL A 67 3.22 27.44 -3.53
C VAL A 67 4.20 28.60 -3.79
N LYS A 68 3.71 29.83 -3.79
CA LYS A 68 4.52 31.05 -3.90
C LYS A 68 4.21 32.02 -2.75
N PHE A 69 5.26 32.60 -2.18
CA PHE A 69 5.19 33.63 -1.16
C PHE A 69 5.63 34.96 -1.76
N ILE A 70 4.81 36.00 -1.60
CA ILE A 70 5.10 37.36 -2.11
C ILE A 70 4.90 38.37 -0.98
N ARG A 71 5.82 39.34 -0.83
CA ARG A 71 5.61 40.46 0.10
C ARG A 71 4.72 41.51 -0.56
N THR A 72 3.62 41.86 0.11
CA THR A 72 2.65 42.86 -0.35
C THR A 72 2.39 43.89 0.74
N ARG A 73 2.00 45.11 0.34
CA ARG A 73 1.53 46.14 1.27
C ARG A 73 0.10 45.79 1.68
N TYR A 74 -0.14 45.79 2.98
CA TYR A 74 -1.43 45.53 3.61
C TYR A 74 -1.76 46.69 4.56
N THR A 75 -2.93 47.29 4.38
CA THR A 75 -3.46 48.30 5.31
C THR A 75 -4.13 47.58 6.47
N ASN A 76 -3.61 47.79 7.68
CA ASN A 76 -4.26 47.30 8.89
C ASN A 76 -5.56 48.08 9.15
N PHE A 77 -6.37 47.59 10.09
CA PHE A 77 -7.63 48.23 10.47
C PHE A 77 -7.46 49.70 10.89
N THR A 78 -6.36 50.04 11.57
CA THR A 78 -6.00 51.41 11.97
C THR A 78 -5.53 52.30 10.80
N GLY A 79 -5.52 51.80 9.55
CA GLY A 79 -5.06 52.54 8.37
C GLY A 79 -3.56 52.49 8.10
N ASN A 80 -2.75 52.04 9.07
CA ASN A 80 -1.30 51.89 8.90
C ASN A 80 -0.95 50.82 7.84
N LYS A 81 -0.10 51.18 6.88
CA LYS A 81 0.42 50.27 5.85
C LYS A 81 1.56 49.43 6.43
N GLN A 82 1.48 48.12 6.29
CA GLN A 82 2.51 47.16 6.70
C GLN A 82 2.82 46.19 5.58
N MET A 83 4.07 45.73 5.51
CA MET A 83 4.45 44.66 4.58
C MET A 83 4.07 43.30 5.18
N LYS A 84 3.16 42.57 4.53
CA LYS A 84 2.79 41.20 4.90
C LYS A 84 3.12 40.22 3.78
N GLN A 85 3.29 38.94 4.12
CA GLN A 85 3.46 37.90 3.11
C GLN A 85 2.09 37.40 2.66
N ARG A 86 1.85 37.43 1.35
CA ARG A 86 0.70 36.81 0.69
C ARG A 86 1.13 35.48 0.10
N VAL A 87 0.29 34.47 0.28
CA VAL A 87 0.54 33.09 -0.16
C VAL A 87 -0.42 32.78 -1.31
N SER A 88 0.12 32.37 -2.44
CA SER A 88 -0.66 31.92 -3.60
C SER A 88 -0.21 30.55 -4.06
N VAL A 89 -1.09 29.85 -4.76
CA VAL A 89 -0.78 28.61 -5.49
C VAL A 89 -0.89 28.92 -6.96
N ILE A 90 0.23 28.79 -7.69
CA ILE A 90 0.29 28.96 -9.14
C ILE A 90 0.04 27.59 -9.76
N ALA A 91 -0.91 27.51 -10.70
CA ALA A 91 -1.11 26.29 -11.47
C ALA A 91 0.13 26.05 -12.33
N SER A 92 0.79 24.91 -12.12
CA SER A 92 1.82 24.44 -13.03
C SER A 92 1.11 23.79 -14.22
N THR A 93 1.35 24.31 -15.43
CA THR A 93 0.86 23.72 -16.69
C THR A 93 1.38 22.31 -16.89
N GLU A 94 2.56 22.03 -16.37
CA GLU A 94 3.02 20.67 -16.09
C GLU A 94 2.36 20.23 -14.78
N GLY A 95 1.42 19.30 -14.85
CA GLY A 95 0.83 18.68 -13.66
C GLY A 95 1.93 18.27 -12.67
N PRO A 96 1.65 18.25 -11.36
CA PRO A 96 2.65 17.95 -10.34
C PRO A 96 3.45 16.74 -10.77
N LYS A 97 4.75 16.94 -11.02
CA LYS A 97 5.68 15.87 -11.33
C LYS A 97 5.54 14.90 -10.18
N ASN A 98 4.78 13.83 -10.41
CA ASN A 98 4.76 12.71 -9.52
C ASN A 98 6.22 12.30 -9.48
N ILE A 99 6.88 12.60 -8.37
CA ILE A 99 8.09 11.90 -7.98
C ILE A 99 7.56 10.51 -7.68
N SER A 100 7.24 9.76 -8.75
CA SER A 100 7.15 8.32 -8.69
C SER A 100 8.43 7.92 -7.97
N PRO A 101 8.32 7.23 -6.82
CA PRO A 101 9.50 6.84 -6.08
C PRO A 101 10.42 6.10 -7.04
N ALA A 102 11.48 6.77 -7.51
CA ALA A 102 12.43 6.23 -8.49
C ALA A 102 13.26 5.07 -7.92
N LYS A 103 12.83 4.47 -6.81
CA LYS A 103 13.48 3.39 -6.09
C LYS A 103 12.54 2.32 -5.50
N SER A 104 11.21 2.38 -5.67
CA SER A 104 10.32 1.29 -5.18
C SER A 104 9.83 0.34 -6.27
N SER A 105 9.66 0.78 -7.52
CA SER A 105 9.18 -0.09 -8.61
C SER A 105 10.15 -1.24 -8.92
N ALA A 106 11.45 -0.97 -9.03
CA ALA A 106 12.43 -1.99 -9.41
C ALA A 106 12.59 -3.14 -8.40
N LYS A 107 12.23 -2.95 -7.12
CA LYS A 107 12.28 -4.00 -6.10
C LYS A 107 10.95 -4.76 -6.01
N GLU A 108 9.83 -4.10 -6.28
CA GLU A 108 8.50 -4.71 -6.32
C GLU A 108 8.28 -5.53 -7.60
N ASP A 109 8.79 -5.09 -8.75
CA ASP A 109 8.63 -5.80 -10.02
C ASP A 109 9.49 -7.08 -10.05
N LYS A 110 10.75 -7.01 -9.59
CA LYS A 110 11.60 -8.22 -9.43
C LYS A 110 10.99 -9.24 -8.46
N ALA A 111 10.37 -8.79 -7.37
CA ALA A 111 9.75 -9.68 -6.40
C ALA A 111 8.47 -10.35 -6.96
N LYS A 112 7.74 -9.66 -7.84
CA LYS A 112 6.55 -10.21 -8.51
C LYS A 112 6.94 -11.26 -9.55
N ASP A 113 7.97 -11.00 -10.35
CA ASP A 113 8.45 -11.95 -11.37
C ASP A 113 8.96 -13.25 -10.73
N GLU A 114 9.70 -13.16 -9.62
CA GLU A 114 10.22 -14.31 -8.89
C GLU A 114 9.11 -15.13 -8.20
N LEU A 115 8.04 -14.46 -7.74
CA LEU A 115 6.87 -15.11 -7.16
C LEU A 115 6.05 -15.86 -8.24
N LEU A 116 5.89 -15.27 -9.42
CA LEU A 116 5.18 -15.84 -10.56
C LEU A 116 5.88 -17.11 -11.06
N GLU A 117 7.20 -17.06 -11.25
CA GLU A 117 8.00 -18.21 -11.67
C GLU A 117 7.94 -19.36 -10.64
N LYS A 118 7.91 -19.02 -9.35
CA LYS A 118 7.77 -20.01 -8.26
C LYS A 118 6.38 -20.64 -8.21
N GLN A 119 5.33 -19.88 -8.54
CA GLN A 119 3.96 -20.40 -8.66
C GLN A 119 3.80 -21.32 -9.86
N GLU A 120 4.38 -20.95 -11.02
CA GLU A 120 4.37 -21.77 -12.23
C GLU A 120 5.12 -23.09 -12.04
N LYS A 121 6.32 -23.08 -11.45
CA LYS A 121 7.07 -24.31 -11.12
C LYS A 121 6.30 -25.21 -10.14
N ARG A 122 5.59 -24.62 -9.17
CA ARG A 122 4.70 -25.38 -8.26
C ARG A 122 3.49 -25.97 -8.98
N ALA A 123 2.92 -25.28 -9.96
CA ALA A 123 1.80 -25.77 -10.76
C ALA A 123 2.23 -26.95 -11.66
N GLN A 124 3.37 -26.82 -12.36
CA GLN A 124 3.93 -27.90 -13.20
C GLN A 124 4.24 -29.15 -12.36
N LYS A 125 4.80 -28.99 -11.16
CA LYS A 125 5.06 -30.11 -10.22
C LYS A 125 3.78 -30.78 -9.71
N ARG A 126 2.65 -30.06 -9.65
CA ARG A 126 1.35 -30.65 -9.29
C ARG A 126 0.75 -31.44 -10.45
N GLN A 127 0.87 -30.94 -11.68
CA GLN A 127 0.44 -31.63 -12.90
C GLN A 127 1.22 -32.93 -13.12
N THR A 128 2.55 -32.92 -13.02
CA THR A 128 3.35 -34.14 -13.18
C THR A 128 3.03 -35.22 -12.13
N LYS A 129 2.73 -34.81 -10.89
CA LYS A 129 2.29 -35.74 -9.83
C LYS A 129 0.89 -36.30 -10.09
N SER A 130 -0.05 -35.50 -10.60
CA SER A 130 -1.39 -36.01 -10.95
C SER A 130 -1.33 -36.96 -12.14
N ASP A 131 -0.49 -36.66 -13.14
CA ASP A 131 -0.34 -37.47 -14.34
C ASP A 131 0.35 -38.80 -14.02
N GLU A 132 1.37 -38.78 -13.15
CA GLU A 132 2.00 -40.00 -12.65
C GLU A 132 1.02 -40.85 -11.80
N ALA A 133 0.16 -40.21 -11.01
CA ALA A 133 -0.87 -40.91 -10.24
C ALA A 133 -1.94 -41.56 -11.15
N GLN A 134 -2.37 -40.87 -12.21
CA GLN A 134 -3.28 -41.43 -13.21
C GLN A 134 -2.64 -42.61 -13.93
N LYS A 135 -1.36 -42.50 -14.32
CA LYS A 135 -0.61 -43.59 -14.96
C LYS A 135 -0.44 -44.81 -14.05
N ARG A 136 -0.33 -44.62 -12.74
CA ARG A 136 -0.31 -45.73 -11.76
C ARG A 136 -1.68 -46.38 -11.59
N LYS A 137 -2.77 -45.60 -11.56
CA LYS A 137 -4.15 -46.10 -11.51
C LYS A 137 -4.54 -46.89 -12.75
N THR A 138 -4.23 -46.38 -13.95
CA THR A 138 -4.50 -47.10 -15.20
C THR A 138 -3.65 -48.37 -15.30
N LYS A 139 -2.39 -48.33 -14.86
CA LYS A 139 -1.55 -49.54 -14.79
C LYS A 139 -2.10 -50.58 -13.82
N SER A 140 -2.62 -50.20 -12.66
CA SER A 140 -3.27 -51.15 -11.74
C SER A 140 -4.58 -51.70 -12.29
N GLU A 141 -5.40 -50.88 -12.95
CA GLU A 141 -6.62 -51.33 -13.62
C GLU A 141 -6.32 -52.34 -14.73
N ILE A 142 -5.26 -52.14 -15.52
CA ILE A 142 -4.82 -53.10 -16.55
C ILE A 142 -4.38 -54.42 -15.90
N ILE A 143 -3.64 -54.37 -14.78
CA ILE A 143 -3.22 -55.57 -14.04
C ILE A 143 -4.42 -56.34 -13.48
N GLU A 144 -5.45 -55.65 -12.97
CA GLU A 144 -6.68 -56.27 -12.47
C GLU A 144 -7.52 -56.89 -13.60
N GLN A 145 -7.51 -56.31 -14.81
CA GLN A 145 -8.18 -56.87 -16.00
C GLN A 145 -7.43 -58.07 -16.61
N GLU A 146 -6.11 -58.16 -16.46
CA GLU A 146 -5.31 -59.31 -16.92
C GLU A 146 -5.33 -60.52 -15.95
N ALA A 147 -5.57 -60.28 -14.66
CA ALA A 147 -5.65 -61.31 -13.62
C ALA A 147 -6.70 -62.43 -13.91
N PRO A 148 -7.93 -62.13 -14.40
CA PRO A 148 -8.87 -63.19 -14.76
C PRO A 148 -8.41 -64.01 -15.97
N ILE A 149 -7.64 -63.44 -16.91
CA ILE A 149 -7.17 -64.15 -18.11
C ILE A 149 -6.10 -65.19 -17.75
N LYS A 150 -5.19 -64.90 -16.82
CA LYS A 150 -4.20 -65.87 -16.30
C LYS A 150 -4.82 -67.01 -15.49
N MET A 151 -5.94 -66.78 -14.80
CA MET A 151 -6.66 -67.84 -14.07
C MET A 151 -7.45 -68.75 -15.02
N ILE A 152 -7.97 -68.21 -16.14
CA ILE A 152 -8.69 -68.99 -17.16
C ILE A 152 -7.74 -69.89 -17.96
N THR A 153 -6.53 -69.43 -18.31
CA THR A 153 -5.56 -70.26 -19.05
C THR A 153 -5.02 -71.42 -18.22
N ARG A 154 -4.82 -71.22 -16.90
CA ARG A 154 -4.38 -72.28 -15.97
C ARG A 154 -5.41 -73.41 -15.82
N ASN A 155 -6.71 -73.08 -15.83
CA ASN A 155 -7.79 -74.08 -15.79
C ASN A 155 -8.02 -74.80 -17.13
N LYS A 156 -7.53 -74.24 -18.25
CA LYS A 156 -7.64 -74.86 -19.58
C LYS A 156 -6.64 -76.00 -19.78
N GLU A 157 -5.43 -75.88 -19.22
CA GLU A 157 -4.45 -76.98 -19.20
C GLU A 157 -4.88 -78.13 -18.27
N ALA A 158 -5.53 -77.82 -17.14
CA ALA A 158 -6.00 -78.81 -16.18
C ALA A 158 -7.21 -79.66 -16.66
N LYS A 159 -7.88 -79.28 -17.77
CA LYS A 159 -9.03 -80.01 -18.36
C LYS A 159 -8.68 -80.80 -19.63
N LYS A 160 -7.39 -81.02 -19.93
CA LYS A 160 -7.00 -81.91 -21.03
C LYS A 160 -7.23 -83.37 -20.60
N ALA A 161 -8.31 -83.95 -21.11
CA ALA A 161 -8.75 -85.30 -20.77
C ALA A 161 -7.62 -86.34 -20.95
N PRO A 162 -7.50 -87.34 -20.05
CA PRO A 162 -6.58 -88.44 -20.25
C PRO A 162 -6.94 -89.20 -21.53
N LYS A 163 -5.92 -89.54 -22.33
CA LYS A 163 -6.10 -90.27 -23.59
C LYS A 163 -6.79 -91.62 -23.31
N PRO A 164 -7.80 -92.02 -24.11
CA PRO A 164 -8.51 -93.28 -23.89
C PRO A 164 -7.58 -94.48 -24.07
N TYR A 165 -7.64 -95.42 -23.12
CA TYR A 165 -6.93 -96.70 -23.18
C TYR A 165 -7.45 -97.54 -24.35
N LYS A 166 -6.55 -97.99 -25.23
CA LYS A 166 -6.85 -99.03 -26.24
C LYS A 166 -6.88 -100.40 -25.56
N LYS A 167 -7.97 -101.14 -25.74
CA LYS A 167 -8.04 -102.59 -25.51
C LYS A 167 -7.90 -103.27 -26.86
N ASP A 168 -6.87 -104.09 -27.00
CA ASP A 168 -6.81 -105.39 -27.69
C ASP A 168 -5.60 -106.13 -27.12
#